data_AF-A0A444IN41-F1
#
_entry.id   AF-A0A444IN41-F1
#
_cell.length_a   1.000
_cell.length_b   1.000
_cell.length_c   1.000
_cell.angle_alpha   90.00
_cell.angle_beta   90.00
_cell.angle_gamma   90.00
#
_symmetry.space_group_name_H-M   'P 1'
#
loop_
_entity.id
_entity.type
_entity.pdbx_description
1 polymer ?
#
loop_
_entity_poly.entity_id
_entity_poly.type
_entity_poly.pdbx_seq_one_letter_code
_entity_poly.pdbx_strand_id
1 'polypeptide(L)'
;MSLSFRSPIYTIAIFCLLIAFGMYCGASRAVATEKPVHKPFDDRPMLCAAYYGHLAQGFKDKREPKKAQAYQAKFRILYERGIKNMIAGGSTRDEAHTMTQKYADLLGELALKQAAEVRSIASMCQREFPVPTIWN
;
A
#
# COMPACT_ATOMS: atom_id res chain seq x y z
N MET A 1 -40.36 39.35 41.33
CA MET A 1 -39.72 38.48 40.33
C MET A 1 -40.12 37.04 40.61
N SER A 2 -40.67 36.42 39.57
CA SER A 2 -41.10 35.04 39.41
C SER A 2 -39.96 34.04 39.73
N LEU A 3 -40.19 32.77 40.09
CA LEU A 3 -40.82 31.76 39.26
C LEU A 3 -41.29 30.54 40.07
N SER A 4 -42.43 30.03 39.60
CA SER A 4 -43.12 28.84 40.03
C SER A 4 -42.39 27.55 39.71
N PHE A 5 -42.39 26.65 40.70
CA PHE A 5 -42.86 25.27 40.65
C PHE A 5 -43.08 24.61 39.26
N ARG A 6 -42.13 23.74 38.90
CA ARG A 6 -42.28 22.29 38.60
C ARG A 6 -43.43 21.84 37.66
N SER A 7 -43.07 21.44 36.44
CA SER A 7 -43.85 20.52 35.59
C SER A 7 -43.01 19.28 35.24
N PRO A 8 -43.43 18.04 35.60
CA PRO A 8 -42.68 16.79 35.40
C PRO A 8 -42.85 16.18 34.00
N ILE A 9 -43.47 16.89 33.06
CA ILE A 9 -43.82 16.39 31.72
C ILE A 9 -42.60 16.34 30.79
N TYR A 10 -41.59 17.18 31.03
CA TYR A 10 -40.42 17.31 30.15
C TYR A 10 -39.43 16.14 30.24
N THR A 11 -39.41 15.38 31.34
CA THR A 11 -38.46 14.27 31.51
C THR A 11 -38.89 13.00 30.78
N ILE A 12 -40.18 12.80 30.54
CA ILE A 12 -40.69 11.58 29.86
C ILE A 12 -40.49 11.68 28.34
N ALA A 13 -40.60 12.88 27.76
CA ALA A 13 -40.41 13.10 26.32
C ALA A 13 -38.96 12.84 25.86
N ILE A 14 -37.97 13.07 26.72
CA ILE A 14 -36.56 12.87 26.39
C ILE A 14 -36.19 11.38 26.37
N PHE A 15 -36.83 10.56 27.21
CA PHE A 15 -36.54 9.12 27.26
C PHE A 15 -37.07 8.36 26.04
N CYS A 16 -38.18 8.75 25.44
CA CYS A 16 -38.70 8.09 24.23
C CYS A 16 -37.88 8.38 22.96
N LEU A 17 -37.19 9.52 22.89
CA LEU A 17 -36.37 9.89 21.73
C LEU A 17 -35.04 9.11 21.64
N LEU A 18 -34.57 8.54 22.75
CA LEU A 18 -33.33 7.74 22.77
C LEU A 18 -33.54 6.27 22.36
N ILE A 19 -34.78 5.76 22.38
CA ILE A 19 -35.07 4.37 22.01
C ILE A 19 -35.26 4.22 20.49
N ALA A 20 -35.64 5.29 19.79
CA ALA A 20 -35.83 5.29 18.33
C ALA A 20 -34.52 5.31 17.53
N PHE A 21 -33.40 5.79 18.12
CA PHE A 21 -32.09 5.78 17.45
C PHE A 21 -31.33 4.45 17.61
N GLY A 22 -31.76 3.57 18.52
CA GLY A 22 -31.13 2.27 18.76
C GLY A 22 -31.51 1.16 17.76
N MET A 23 -32.49 1.41 16.88
CA MET A 23 -33.05 0.41 15.95
C MET A 23 -32.76 0.71 14.47
N TYR A 24 -31.70 1.46 14.15
CA TYR A 24 -31.22 1.64 12.77
C TYR A 24 -29.84 1.02 12.51
N CYS A 25 -29.48 -0.04 13.26
CA CYS A 25 -28.30 -0.87 13.00
C CYS A 25 -28.66 -2.35 12.84
N GLY A 26 -29.79 -2.63 12.19
CA GLY A 26 -30.25 -3.98 11.89
C GLY A 26 -30.30 -4.25 10.40
N ALA A 27 -29.13 -4.35 9.75
CA ALA A 27 -28.87 -5.15 8.54
C ALA A 27 -27.59 -4.66 7.82
N SER A 28 -26.45 -4.69 8.50
CA SER A 28 -25.20 -4.93 7.76
C SER A 28 -25.33 -6.35 7.24
N ARG A 29 -25.83 -6.52 6.01
CA ARG A 29 -25.63 -7.76 5.28
C ARG A 29 -24.13 -8.02 5.35
N ALA A 30 -23.75 -9.06 6.09
CA ALA A 30 -22.48 -9.72 5.87
C ALA A 30 -22.55 -10.22 4.43
N VAL A 31 -22.23 -9.34 3.49
CA VAL A 31 -21.68 -9.76 2.21
C VAL A 31 -20.43 -10.47 2.63
N ALA A 32 -20.51 -11.79 2.67
CA ALA A 32 -19.33 -12.63 2.60
C ALA A 32 -18.59 -12.12 1.37
N THR A 33 -17.59 -11.28 1.60
CA THR A 33 -16.60 -10.96 0.58
C THR A 33 -15.94 -12.29 0.33
N GLU A 34 -16.44 -12.98 -0.68
CA GLU A 34 -15.75 -14.08 -1.33
C GLU A 34 -14.35 -13.51 -1.58
N LYS A 35 -13.38 -13.93 -0.76
CA LYS A 35 -12.00 -13.42 -0.89
C LYS A 35 -11.65 -13.70 -2.34
N PRO A 36 -11.35 -12.67 -3.16
CA PRO A 36 -11.06 -12.89 -4.56
C PRO A 36 -9.94 -13.94 -4.58
N VAL A 37 -10.22 -15.08 -5.21
CA VAL A 37 -9.26 -16.17 -5.32
C VAL A 37 -8.18 -15.69 -6.26
N HIS A 38 -7.21 -14.95 -5.72
CA HIS A 38 -6.09 -14.43 -6.47
C HIS A 38 -5.26 -15.62 -6.94
N LYS A 39 -5.07 -15.72 -8.25
CA LYS A 39 -4.13 -16.69 -8.78
C LYS A 39 -2.72 -16.29 -8.35
N PRO A 40 -1.82 -17.24 -8.06
CA PRO A 40 -0.43 -16.92 -7.80
C PRO A 40 0.14 -16.16 -8.99
N PHE A 41 0.80 -15.03 -8.72
CA PHE A 41 1.44 -14.21 -9.73
C PHE A 41 2.91 -14.01 -9.38
N ASP A 42 3.70 -13.68 -10.40
CA ASP A 42 5.11 -13.34 -10.22
C ASP A 42 5.25 -11.89 -9.73
N ASP A 43 5.60 -11.74 -8.46
CA ASP A 43 5.77 -10.48 -7.74
C ASP A 43 7.20 -9.93 -7.77
N ARG A 44 8.17 -10.70 -8.28
CA ARG A 44 9.57 -10.29 -8.43
C ARG A 44 9.73 -8.96 -9.17
N PRO A 45 8.96 -8.65 -10.24
CA PRO A 45 9.01 -7.33 -10.86
C PRO A 45 8.69 -6.20 -9.89
N MET A 46 7.76 -6.38 -8.94
CA MET A 46 7.38 -5.33 -8.00
C MET A 46 8.43 -5.14 -6.90
N LEU A 47 8.96 -6.25 -6.37
CA LEU A 47 10.07 -6.20 -5.43
C LEU A 47 11.29 -5.51 -6.05
N CYS A 48 11.63 -5.87 -7.29
CA CYS A 48 12.75 -5.26 -7.99
C CYS A 48 12.47 -3.82 -8.45
N ALA A 49 11.22 -3.47 -8.74
CA ALA A 49 10.84 -2.08 -8.92
C ALA A 49 11.16 -1.28 -7.65
N ALA A 50 10.65 -1.70 -6.49
CA ALA A 50 10.91 -1.04 -5.21
C ALA A 50 12.41 -0.89 -4.93
N TYR A 51 13.21 -1.94 -5.16
CA TYR A 51 14.67 -1.88 -5.05
C TYR A 51 15.31 -0.82 -5.94
N TYR A 52 14.96 -0.78 -7.23
CA TYR A 52 15.48 0.24 -8.14
C TYR A 52 14.96 1.65 -7.83
N GLY A 53 13.77 1.78 -7.25
CA GLY A 53 13.25 3.05 -6.73
C GLY A 53 14.14 3.61 -5.62
N HIS A 54 14.55 2.76 -4.67
CA HIS A 54 15.51 3.15 -3.61
C HIS A 54 16.87 3.56 -4.17
N LEU A 55 17.39 2.84 -5.17
CA LEU A 55 18.64 3.23 -5.83
C LEU A 55 18.50 4.55 -6.58
N ALA A 56 17.40 4.75 -7.30
CA ALA A 56 17.14 6.00 -8.01
C ALA A 56 17.14 7.20 -7.06
N GLN A 57 16.45 7.07 -5.92
CA GLN A 57 16.42 8.10 -4.88
C GLN A 57 17.81 8.31 -4.27
N GLY A 58 18.52 7.24 -3.88
CA GLY A 58 19.86 7.36 -3.30
C GLY A 58 20.89 8.01 -4.24
N PHE A 59 20.85 7.71 -5.54
CA PHE A 59 21.73 8.37 -6.52
C PHE A 59 21.31 9.80 -6.85
N LYS A 60 20.01 10.11 -6.74
CA LYS A 60 19.53 11.50 -6.83
C LYS A 60 20.09 12.33 -5.68
N ASP A 61 20.07 11.79 -4.46
CA ASP A 61 20.59 12.45 -3.26
C ASP A 61 22.11 12.63 -3.31
N LYS A 62 22.83 11.69 -3.95
CA LYS A 62 24.26 11.79 -4.26
C LYS A 62 24.62 12.71 -5.43
N ARG A 63 23.65 13.38 -6.04
CA ARG A 63 23.82 14.23 -7.24
C ARG A 63 24.44 13.50 -8.44
N GLU A 64 24.05 12.24 -8.64
CA GLU A 64 24.44 11.40 -9.79
C GLU A 64 23.23 11.18 -10.73
N PRO A 65 22.79 12.21 -11.47
CA PRO A 65 21.50 12.21 -12.17
C PRO A 65 21.39 11.15 -13.27
N LYS A 66 22.50 10.80 -13.94
CA LYS A 66 22.52 9.74 -14.96
C LYS A 66 22.17 8.38 -14.37
N LYS A 67 22.77 8.03 -13.22
CA LYS A 67 22.49 6.77 -12.53
C LYS A 67 21.09 6.77 -11.95
N ALA A 68 20.68 7.87 -11.31
CA ALA A 68 19.33 8.04 -10.79
C ALA A 68 18.26 7.84 -11.88
N GLN A 69 18.46 8.44 -13.06
CA GLN A 69 17.54 8.31 -14.19
C GLN A 69 17.46 6.88 -14.73
N ALA A 70 18.59 6.18 -14.82
CA ALA A 70 18.60 4.80 -15.31
C ALA A 70 17.88 3.84 -14.36
N TYR A 71 18.09 3.99 -13.04
CA TYR A 71 17.35 3.22 -12.04
C TYR A 71 15.87 3.60 -12.02
N GLN A 72 15.53 4.88 -12.16
CA GLN A 72 14.14 5.34 -12.25
C GLN A 72 13.43 4.78 -13.48
N ALA A 73 14.11 4.72 -14.62
CA ALA A 73 13.57 4.11 -15.84
C ALA A 73 13.30 2.62 -15.62
N LYS A 74 14.23 1.90 -14.97
CA LYS A 74 14.04 0.48 -14.64
C LYS A 74 12.88 0.27 -13.66
N PHE A 75 12.78 1.10 -12.62
CA PHE A 75 11.64 1.12 -11.70
C PHE A 75 10.32 1.19 -12.47
N ARG A 76 10.16 2.18 -13.38
CA ARG A 76 8.91 2.37 -14.13
C ARG A 76 8.52 1.14 -14.97
N ILE A 77 9.50 0.53 -15.65
CA ILE A 77 9.25 -0.66 -16.48
C ILE A 77 8.77 -1.83 -15.63
N LEU A 78 9.44 -2.10 -14.52
CA LEU A 78 9.13 -3.22 -13.65
C LEU A 78 7.83 -3.00 -12.86
N TYR A 79 7.58 -1.76 -12.45
CA TYR A 79 6.33 -1.35 -11.79
C TYR A 79 5.12 -1.61 -12.68
N GLU A 80 5.15 -1.16 -13.94
CA GLU A 80 4.04 -1.41 -14.87
C GLU A 80 3.91 -2.90 -15.23
N ARG A 81 5.03 -3.65 -15.31
CA ARG A 81 4.98 -5.11 -15.47
C ARG A 81 4.32 -5.80 -14.27
N GLY A 82 4.70 -5.41 -13.05
CA GLY A 82 4.12 -5.93 -11.81
C GLY A 82 2.62 -5.67 -11.71
N ILE A 83 2.18 -4.44 -12.04
CA ILE A 83 0.75 -4.10 -12.13
C ILE A 83 0.03 -5.01 -13.11
N LYS A 84 0.58 -5.22 -14.31
CA LYS A 84 -0.04 -6.09 -15.31
C LYS A 84 -0.16 -7.54 -14.82
N ASN A 85 0.87 -8.06 -14.14
CA ASN A 85 0.84 -9.41 -13.58
C ASN A 85 -0.26 -9.55 -12.50
N MET A 86 -0.37 -8.58 -11.60
CA MET A 86 -1.40 -8.57 -10.56
C MET A 86 -2.81 -8.45 -11.13
N ILE A 87 -3.01 -7.58 -12.11
CA ILE A 87 -4.30 -7.44 -12.80
C ILE A 87 -4.67 -8.74 -13.51
N ALA A 88 -3.73 -9.41 -14.17
CA ALA A 88 -3.96 -10.71 -14.78
C ALA A 88 -4.31 -11.81 -13.75
N GLY A 89 -3.85 -11.65 -12.50
CA GLY A 89 -4.19 -12.50 -11.36
C GLY A 89 -5.52 -12.19 -10.68
N GLY A 90 -6.25 -11.17 -11.16
CA GLY A 90 -7.55 -10.74 -10.61
C GLY A 90 -7.44 -9.66 -9.52
N SER A 91 -6.29 -9.02 -9.36
CA SER A 91 -6.13 -7.86 -8.47
C SER A 91 -6.39 -6.53 -9.18
N THR A 92 -6.50 -5.47 -8.40
CA THR A 92 -6.68 -4.10 -8.87
C THR A 92 -5.34 -3.37 -9.02
N ARG A 93 -5.35 -2.24 -9.73
CA ARG A 93 -4.17 -1.35 -9.82
C ARG A 93 -3.80 -0.77 -8.44
N ASP A 94 -4.78 -0.48 -7.60
CA ASP A 94 -4.56 0.06 -6.25
C ASP A 94 -3.89 -0.98 -5.35
N GLU A 95 -4.36 -2.23 -5.38
CA GLU A 95 -3.71 -3.34 -4.66
C GLU A 95 -2.27 -3.53 -5.11
N ALA A 96 -2.00 -3.40 -6.42
CA ALA A 96 -0.64 -3.46 -6.95
C ALA A 96 0.22 -2.27 -6.51
N HIS A 97 -0.35 -1.07 -6.45
CA HIS A 97 0.35 0.09 -5.91
C HIS A 97 0.73 -0.12 -4.45
N THR A 98 -0.24 -0.52 -3.61
CA THR A 98 -0.04 -0.83 -2.20
C THR A 98 1.00 -1.92 -1.98
N MET A 99 1.00 -2.97 -2.80
CA MET A 99 2.00 -4.03 -2.69
C MET A 99 3.41 -3.54 -3.04
N THR A 100 3.56 -2.70 -4.06
CA THR A 100 4.88 -2.11 -4.37
C THR A 100 5.37 -1.22 -3.22
N GLN A 101 4.49 -0.43 -2.62
CA GLN A 101 4.82 0.39 -1.44
C GLN A 101 5.26 -0.49 -0.27
N LYS A 102 4.55 -1.58 0.02
CA LYS A 102 4.96 -2.54 1.06
C LYS A 102 6.36 -3.11 0.82
N TYR A 103 6.72 -3.42 -0.43
CA TYR A 103 8.10 -3.83 -0.75
C TYR A 103 9.11 -2.70 -0.56
N ALA A 104 8.75 -1.47 -0.89
CA ALA A 104 9.62 -0.32 -0.64
C ALA A 104 9.87 -0.12 0.86
N ASP A 105 8.82 -0.19 1.68
CA ASP A 105 8.94 -0.06 3.13
C ASP A 105 9.80 -1.19 3.72
N LEU A 106 9.52 -2.44 3.33
CA LEU A 106 10.29 -3.61 3.76
C LEU A 106 11.78 -3.48 3.40
N LEU A 107 12.09 -3.05 2.18
CA LEU A 107 13.47 -2.83 1.76
C LEU A 107 14.15 -1.72 2.56
N GLY A 108 13.42 -0.66 2.90
CA GLY A 108 13.92 0.39 3.78
C GLY A 108 14.26 -0.14 5.17
N GLU A 109 13.40 -0.97 5.75
CA GLU A 109 13.66 -1.60 7.05
C GLU A 109 14.83 -2.59 7.01
N LEU A 110 14.89 -3.43 5.98
CA LEU A 110 15.97 -4.39 5.79
C LEU A 110 17.31 -3.69 5.58
N ALA A 111 17.35 -2.56 4.88
CA ALA A 111 18.58 -1.80 4.69
C ALA A 111 19.19 -1.31 6.01
N LEU A 112 18.38 -1.09 7.05
CA LEU A 112 18.82 -0.66 8.36
C LEU A 112 19.24 -1.81 9.28
N LYS A 113 18.58 -2.98 9.17
CA LYS A 113 18.68 -4.07 10.15
C LYS A 113 19.39 -5.32 9.61
N GLN A 114 19.34 -5.54 8.30
CA GLN A 114 19.49 -6.83 7.64
C GLN A 114 20.15 -6.65 6.26
N ALA A 115 21.42 -6.23 6.28
CA ALA A 115 22.15 -5.90 5.05
C ALA A 115 22.42 -7.13 4.15
N ALA A 116 22.46 -8.34 4.70
CA ALA A 116 22.70 -9.56 3.92
C ALA A 116 21.49 -9.90 3.03
N GLU A 117 20.29 -9.71 3.56
CA GLU A 117 19.01 -9.93 2.90
C GLU A 117 18.85 -8.96 1.75
N VAL A 118 19.17 -7.67 1.97
CA VAL A 118 19.18 -6.66 0.89
C VAL A 118 20.19 -7.02 -0.20
N ARG A 119 21.37 -7.56 0.13
CA ARG A 119 22.34 -8.03 -0.86
C ARG A 119 21.81 -9.21 -1.69
N SER A 120 21.09 -10.13 -1.05
CA SER A 120 20.44 -11.25 -1.75
C SER A 120 19.40 -10.76 -2.75
N ILE A 121 18.54 -9.82 -2.32
CA ILE A 121 17.54 -9.18 -3.18
C ILE A 121 18.23 -8.41 -4.32
N ALA A 122 19.28 -7.65 -4.02
CA ALA A 122 20.06 -6.92 -5.02
C ALA A 122 20.65 -7.86 -6.09
N SER A 123 21.25 -8.98 -5.67
CA SER A 123 21.79 -9.99 -6.59
C SER A 123 20.70 -10.59 -7.48
N MET A 124 19.54 -10.91 -6.90
CA MET A 124 18.40 -11.41 -7.65
C MET A 124 17.91 -10.39 -8.68
N CYS A 125 17.67 -9.15 -8.28
CA CYS A 125 17.19 -8.11 -9.18
C CYS A 125 18.17 -7.77 -10.30
N GLN A 126 19.48 -7.76 -10.01
CA GLN A 126 20.50 -7.53 -11.03
C GLN A 126 20.59 -8.66 -12.05
N ARG A 127 20.44 -9.92 -11.60
CA ARG A 127 20.46 -11.10 -12.47
C ARG A 127 19.23 -11.17 -13.37
N GLU A 128 18.05 -10.94 -12.80
CA GLU A 128 16.78 -11.11 -13.53
C GLU A 128 16.38 -9.87 -14.34
N PHE A 129 16.70 -8.67 -13.85
CA PHE A 129 16.26 -7.40 -14.42
C PHE A 129 17.41 -6.40 -14.57
N PRO A 130 18.50 -6.76 -15.27
CA PRO A 130 19.70 -5.94 -15.34
C PRO A 130 19.41 -4.53 -15.86
N VAL A 131 20.02 -3.53 -15.21
CA VAL A 131 20.09 -2.17 -15.74
C VAL A 131 21.23 -2.15 -16.76
N PRO A 132 21.02 -1.64 -17.98
CA PRO A 132 22.10 -1.49 -18.96
C PRO A 132 23.28 -0.75 -18.34
N THR A 133 24.50 -1.10 -18.72
CA THR A 133 25.73 -0.52 -18.17
C THR A 133 25.71 1.00 -18.25
N ILE A 134 25.68 1.63 -17.07
CA ILE A 134 25.68 3.08 -16.82
C ILE A 134 27.01 3.57 -16.24
N TRP A 135 28.04 2.72 -16.30
CA TRP A 135 29.35 2.93 -15.71
C TRP A 135 30.33 3.41 -16.77
N ASN A 136 30.24 4.70 -17.12
CA ASN A 136 31.31 5.45 -17.79
C ASN A 136 31.71 6.62 -16.90
#